data_AF-A0A5C1B6Z9-F1
#
_entry.id   AF-A0A5C1B6Z9-F1
#
_cell.length_a   1.000
_cell.length_b   1.000
_cell.length_c   1.000
_cell.angle_alpha   90.00
_cell.angle_beta   90.00
_cell.angle_gamma   90.00
#
_symmetry.space_group_name_H-M   'P 1'
#
loop_
_entity.id
_entity.type
_entity.pdbx_description
1 polymer ?
#
loop_
_entity_poly.entity_id
_entity_poly.type
_entity_poly.pdbx_seq_one_letter_code
_entity_poly.pdbx_strand_id
1 'polypeptide(L)' 'MTTAQKAALAWLRKHNGDGCFDVNGVLLAAGELAPVMRSTWNELEQQGFVEFYKPTGRGRGRCRLTARGAA' A
#
# COMPACT_ATOMS: atom_id res chain seq x y z
N MET A 1 5.39 -14.94 -0.06
CA MET A 1 4.84 -13.84 0.74
C MET A 1 5.47 -13.82 2.13
N THR A 2 6.21 -12.75 2.47
CA THR A 2 6.92 -12.60 3.75
C THR A 2 5.99 -12.19 4.89
N THR A 3 6.45 -12.28 6.14
CA THR A 3 5.68 -11.78 7.31
C THR A 3 5.35 -10.29 7.19
N ALA A 4 6.29 -9.48 6.70
CA ALA A 4 6.07 -8.05 6.48
C ALA A 4 5.01 -7.77 5.40
N GLN A 5 5.01 -8.53 4.30
CA GLN A 5 4.00 -8.42 3.24
C GLN A 5 2.60 -8.80 3.76
N LYS A 6 2.48 -9.87 4.54
CA LYS A 6 1.21 -10.26 5.19
C LYS A 6 0.71 -9.18 6.14
N ALA A 7 1.60 -8.63 6.97
CA ALA A 7 1.27 -7.55 7.89
C ALA A 7 0.84 -6.28 7.15
N ALA A 8 1.50 -5.92 6.04
CA ALA A 8 1.13 -4.78 5.21
C ALA A 8 -0.28 -4.91 4.61
N LEU A 9 -0.62 -6.08 4.06
CA LEU A 9 -1.96 -6.34 3.51
C LEU A 9 -3.04 -6.32 4.60
N ALA A 10 -2.79 -6.95 5.74
CA ALA A 10 -3.70 -6.94 6.88
C ALA A 10 -3.90 -5.52 7.43
N TRP A 11 -2.81 -4.75 7.52
CA TRP A 11 -2.85 -3.35 7.92
C TRP A 11 -3.70 -2.55 6.93
N LEU A 12 -3.40 -2.60 5.62
CA LEU A 12 -4.15 -1.81 4.63
C LEU A 12 -5.64 -2.20 4.61
N ARG A 13 -5.98 -3.48 4.76
CA ARG A 13 -7.37 -3.95 4.87
C ARG A 13 -8.11 -3.35 6.05
N LYS A 14 -7.45 -3.22 7.20
CA LYS A 14 -8.02 -2.55 8.39
C LYS A 14 -8.20 -1.04 8.17
N HIS A 15 -7.46 -0.45 7.24
CA HIS A 15 -7.46 0.99 6.93
C HIS A 15 -8.12 1.28 5.59
N ASN A 16 -9.34 0.74 5.37
CA ASN A 16 -10.19 0.93 4.19
C ASN A 16 -9.68 0.34 2.87
N GLY A 17 -8.54 -0.35 2.87
CA GLY A 17 -7.99 -0.96 1.66
C GLY A 17 -7.39 0.03 0.67
N ASP A 18 -7.25 1.32 1.04
CA ASP A 18 -6.77 2.39 0.16
C ASP A 18 -6.01 3.46 0.95
N GLY A 19 -4.90 3.95 0.38
CA GLY A 19 -4.12 5.03 0.95
C GLY A 19 -3.39 5.88 -0.09
N CYS A 20 -2.77 6.96 0.37
CA CYS A 20 -1.93 7.85 -0.44
C CYS A 20 -0.50 7.86 0.09
N PHE A 21 0.50 7.91 -0.78
CA PHE A 21 1.89 8.03 -0.35
C PHE A 21 2.28 9.48 -0.06
N ASP A 22 2.97 9.70 1.06
CA ASP A 22 3.47 11.01 1.46
C ASP A 22 4.78 11.42 0.75
N VAL A 23 5.18 12.70 0.87
CA VAL A 23 6.48 13.11 1.44
C VAL A 23 7.73 12.22 1.31
N ASN A 24 7.67 11.06 1.93
CA ASN A 24 8.78 10.19 2.22
C ASN A 24 8.55 8.79 1.64
N GLY A 25 7.45 8.57 0.92
CA GLY A 25 7.07 7.27 0.38
C GLY A 25 6.39 6.35 1.40
N VAL A 26 5.92 6.89 2.53
CA VAL A 26 5.13 6.20 3.54
C VAL A 26 3.66 6.26 3.14
N LEU A 27 2.95 5.14 3.25
CA LEU A 27 1.53 5.07 2.91
C LEU A 27 0.68 5.61 4.06
N LEU A 28 -0.15 6.61 3.80
CA LEU A 28 -1.16 7.12 4.70
C LEU A 28 -2.52 6.51 4.33
N ALA A 29 -3.16 5.80 5.26
CA ALA A 29 -4.48 5.20 5.07
C ALA A 29 -5.33 5.39 6.34
N ALA A 30 -6.60 5.77 6.17
CA ALA A 30 -7.52 6.05 7.29
C ALA A 30 -6.97 6.99 8.39
N GLY A 31 -6.07 7.92 8.04
CA GLY A 31 -5.45 8.86 8.98
C GLY A 31 -4.19 8.34 9.68
N GLU A 32 -3.76 7.10 9.40
CA GLU A 32 -2.59 6.47 10.01
C GLU A 32 -1.49 6.20 8.98
N LEU A 33 -0.24 6.31 9.43
CA LEU A 33 0.94 5.98 8.61
C LEU A 33 1.25 4.48 8.71
N ALA A 34 1.48 3.85 7.56
CA ALA A 34 1.82 2.46 7.48
C ALA A 34 3.15 2.15 8.18
N PRO A 35 3.22 1.13 9.04
CA PRO A 35 4.45 0.72 9.72
C PRO A 35 5.35 -0.16 8.82
N VAL A 36 5.31 0.05 7.50
CA VAL A 36 6.03 -0.74 6.50
C VAL A 36 6.64 0.15 5.43
N MET A 37 7.80 -0.24 4.91
CA MET A 37 8.58 0.52 3.94
C MET A 37 7.94 0.52 2.54
N ARG A 38 8.31 1.50 1.72
CA ARG A 38 7.88 1.59 0.31
C ARG A 38 8.21 0.33 -0.51
N SER A 39 9.37 -0.28 -0.27
CA SER A 39 9.80 -1.50 -0.95
C SER A 39 8.79 -2.64 -0.79
N THR A 40 8.21 -2.80 0.40
CA THR A 40 7.18 -3.82 0.66
C THR A 40 5.95 -3.61 -0.22
N TRP A 41 5.51 -2.37 -0.41
CA TRP A 41 4.40 -2.06 -1.30
C TRP A 41 4.73 -2.33 -2.76
N ASN A 42 5.95 -2.00 -3.20
CA ASN A 42 6.39 -2.27 -4.57
C ASN A 42 6.42 -3.77 -4.87
N GLU A 43 6.89 -4.59 -3.93
CA GLU A 43 6.88 -6.05 -4.06
C GLU A 43 5.45 -6.63 -4.08
N LEU A 44 4.54 -6.05 -3.29
CA LEU A 44 3.13 -6.45 -3.29
C LEU A 44 2.42 -6.07 -4.60
N GLU A 45 2.80 -4.94 -5.18
CA GLU A 45 2.28 -4.48 -6.48
C GLU A 45 2.75 -5.39 -7.61
N GLN A 46 4.04 -5.73 -7.65
CA GLN A 46 4.59 -6.69 -8.61
C GLN A 46 3.93 -8.08 -8.50
N GLN A 47 3.48 -8.46 -7.31
CA GLN A 47 2.75 -9.71 -7.07
C GLN A 47 1.24 -9.59 -7.33
N GLY A 48 0.74 -8.39 -7.64
CA GLY A 48 -0.67 -8.12 -7.96
C GLY A 48 -1.61 -8.11 -6.74
N PHE A 49 -1.10 -7.94 -5.52
CA PHE A 49 -1.92 -7.83 -4.31
C PHE A 49 -2.40 -6.40 -4.05
N VAL A 50 -1.65 -5.41 -4.52
CA VAL A 50 -2.03 -4.00 -4.51
C VAL A 50 -1.82 -3.41 -5.90
N GLU A 51 -2.41 -2.26 -6.15
CA GLU A 51 -2.14 -1.47 -7.36
C GLU A 51 -1.87 -0.01 -7.00
N PHE A 52 -0.93 0.60 -7.72
CA PHE A 52 -0.66 2.03 -7.61
C PHE A 52 -1.42 2.80 -8.69
N TYR A 53 -2.08 3.89 -8.31
CA TYR A 53 -2.93 4.64 -9.23
C TYR A 53 -2.95 6.15 -8.91
N LYS A 54 -3.44 6.98 -9.86
CA LYS A 54 -3.50 8.45 -9.72
C LYS A 54 -2.19 9.07 -9.19
N PRO A 55 -1.07 8.98 -9.93
CA PRO A 55 0.16 9.65 -9.54
C PRO A 55 -0.07 11.17 -9.45
N THR A 56 0.29 11.78 -8.32
CA THR A 56 0.32 13.25 -8.19
C THR A 56 1.75 13.75 -8.36
N GLY A 57 1.96 14.68 -9.29
CA GLY A 57 3.26 15.30 -9.56
C GLY A 57 4.40 14.31 -9.82
N ARG A 58 5.54 14.46 -9.11
CA ARG A 58 6.76 13.63 -9.26
C ARG A 58 6.68 12.24 -8.60
N GLY A 59 5.54 11.57 -8.70
CA GLY A 59 5.50 10.11 -8.56
C GLY A 59 4.93 9.54 -7.27
N ARG A 60 4.05 10.28 -6.56
CA ARG A 60 3.39 9.72 -5.37
C ARG A 60 1.92 9.53 -5.64
N GLY A 61 1.62 8.30 -6.07
CA GLY A 61 0.27 7.84 -6.32
C GLY A 61 -0.42 7.36 -5.05
N ARG A 62 -1.62 6.87 -5.24
CA ARG A 62 -2.39 6.11 -4.26
C ARG A 62 -2.08 4.63 -4.40
N CYS A 63 -2.32 3.88 -3.32
CA CYS A 63 -2.23 2.43 -3.25
C CYS A 63 -3.59 1.90 -2.84
N ARG A 64 -4.11 0.88 -3.54
CA ARG A 64 -5.30 0.15 -3.09
C ARG A 64 -5.10 -1.35 -3.18
N LEU A 65 -5.83 -2.09 -2.35
CA LEU A 65 -5.91 -3.55 -2.43
C LEU A 65 -6.59 -3.96 -3.74
N THR A 66 -6.07 -5.01 -4.37
CA THR A 66 -6.77 -5.71 -5.44
C THR A 66 -7.70 -6.78 -4.86
N ALA A 67 -8.54 -7.40 -5.68
CA ALA A 67 -9.35 -8.55 -5.25
C ALA A 67 -8.49 -9.67 -4.63
N ARG A 68 -7.29 -9.90 -5.16
CA ARG A 68 -6.33 -10.88 -4.65
C ARG A 68 -5.75 -10.48 -3.29
N GLY A 69 -5.46 -9.20 -3.10
CA GLY A 69 -4.98 -8.67 -1.82
C GLY A 69 -6.08 -8.45 -0.79
N ALA A 70 -7.35 -8.51 -1.19
CA ALA A 70 -8.52 -8.40 -0.32
C ALA A 70 -9.02 -9.76 0.21
N ALA A 71 -8.66 -10.86 -0.45
CA ALA A 71 -8.87 -12.23 0.02
C ALA A 71 -8.01 -12.55 1.26
#